data_AF-Q0I3E9-F1
#
_entry.id   AF-Q0I3E9-F1
#
_cell.length_a   1.000
_cell.length_b   1.000
_cell.length_c   1.000
_cell.angle_alpha   90.00
_cell.angle_beta   90.00
_cell.angle_gamma   90.00
#
_symmetry.space_group_name_H-M   'P 1'
#
loop_
_entity.id
_entity.type
_entity.pdbx_description
1 polymer ?
#
loop_
_entity_poly.entity_id
_entity_poly.type
_entity_poly.pdbx_seq_one_letter_code
_entity_poly.pdbx_strand_id
1 'polypeptide(L)'
;MNNYLDLMIIGIILFSIIISLLRGFVREVMSLATWIVAFLVANNFYPYLATYLTQIEALYVRNAVAIAILFVATLIVGAMLNYIISQLVDKTGLTGTDRVLGACFGLLRGILIVAALLFFIDSFTNFAQSDWWKTSKLIPHFGFIVEWFFEQIQANSNLINSTLNK
;
A
#
# COMPACT_ATOMS: atom_id res chain seq x y z
N MET A 1 -18.90 15.55 -20.99
CA MET A 1 -18.45 14.20 -20.59
C MET A 1 -16.93 14.10 -20.76
N ASN A 2 -16.16 14.97 -20.08
CA ASN A 2 -14.70 14.93 -20.04
C ASN A 2 -14.24 15.70 -18.81
N ASN A 3 -14.31 15.05 -17.65
CA ASN A 3 -13.62 15.54 -16.47
C ASN A 3 -12.27 14.84 -16.42
N TYR A 4 -11.17 15.61 -16.50
CA TYR A 4 -9.82 15.06 -16.50
C TYR A 4 -9.55 14.18 -15.26
N LEU A 5 -10.22 14.48 -14.15
CA LEU A 5 -10.15 13.69 -12.93
C LEU A 5 -10.77 12.29 -13.10
N ASP A 6 -11.92 12.19 -13.76
CA ASP A 6 -12.58 10.89 -14.00
C ASP A 6 -11.71 10.00 -14.91
N LEU A 7 -11.07 10.60 -15.91
CA LEU A 7 -10.14 9.88 -16.79
C LEU A 7 -8.90 9.40 -16.04
N MET A 8 -8.36 10.21 -15.12
CA MET A 8 -7.23 9.82 -14.27
C MET A 8 -7.61 8.65 -13.34
N ILE A 9 -8.78 8.71 -12.70
CA ILE A 9 -9.28 7.64 -11.82
C ILE A 9 -9.40 6.33 -12.58
N ILE A 10 -10.07 6.34 -13.73
CA ILE A 10 -10.22 5.15 -14.59
C ILE A 10 -8.85 4.65 -15.02
N GLY A 11 -7.95 5.54 -15.43
CA GLY A 11 -6.59 5.19 -15.84
C GLY A 11 -5.80 4.45 -14.76
N ILE A 12 -5.83 4.93 -13.52
CA ILE A 12 -5.13 4.29 -12.39
C ILE A 12 -5.71 2.91 -12.09
N ILE A 13 -7.04 2.79 -12.05
CA ILE A 13 -7.71 1.52 -11.76
C ILE A 13 -7.43 0.51 -12.87
N LEU A 14 -7.59 0.91 -14.13
CA LEU A 14 -7.34 0.04 -15.28
C LEU A 14 -5.88 -0.42 -15.32
N PHE A 15 -4.94 0.50 -15.09
CA PHE A 15 -3.53 0.18 -15.00
C PHE A 15 -3.26 -0.82 -13.87
N SER A 16 -3.83 -0.60 -12.68
CA SER A 16 -3.68 -1.51 -11.55
C SER A 16 -4.22 -2.91 -11.85
N ILE A 17 -5.38 -3.01 -12.51
CA ILE A 17 -5.97 -4.29 -12.95
C ILE A 17 -5.04 -4.98 -13.95
N ILE A 18 -4.57 -4.28 -14.98
CA ILE A 18 -3.71 -4.85 -16.02
C ILE A 18 -2.42 -5.40 -15.41
N ILE A 19 -1.74 -4.62 -14.57
CA ILE A 19 -0.51 -5.06 -13.90
C ILE A 19 -0.76 -6.29 -13.03
N SER A 20 -1.89 -6.34 -12.32
CA SER A 20 -2.20 -7.46 -11.42
C SER A 20 -2.66 -8.71 -12.18
N LEU A 21 -3.35 -8.54 -13.31
CA LEU A 21 -3.69 -9.62 -14.25
C LEU A 21 -2.43 -10.25 -14.86
N LEU A 22 -1.41 -9.43 -15.17
CA LEU A 22 -0.14 -9.90 -15.72
C LEU A 22 0.74 -10.58 -14.66
N ARG A 23 0.76 -10.05 -13.43
CA ARG A 23 1.60 -10.57 -12.34
C ARG A 23 1.00 -11.76 -11.59
N GLY A 24 -0.32 -11.83 -11.48
CA GLY A 24 -1.02 -12.83 -10.69
C GLY A 24 -1.28 -12.41 -9.23
N PHE A 25 -2.33 -12.96 -8.62
CA PHE A 25 -2.73 -12.69 -7.24
C PHE A 25 -1.67 -13.10 -6.22
N VAL A 26 -1.14 -14.31 -6.34
CA VAL A 26 -0.17 -14.85 -5.38
C VAL A 26 1.06 -13.96 -5.31
N ARG A 27 1.55 -13.48 -6.46
CA ARG A 27 2.72 -12.59 -6.50
C ARG A 27 2.44 -11.25 -5.84
N GLU A 28 1.25 -10.69 -6.03
CA GLU A 28 0.80 -9.45 -5.39
C GLU A 28 0.74 -9.61 -3.86
N VAL A 29 0.06 -10.64 -3.36
CA VAL A 29 -0.10 -10.88 -1.91
C VAL A 29 1.22 -11.21 -1.24
N MET A 30 2.05 -12.07 -1.86
CA MET A 30 3.38 -12.41 -1.34
C MET A 30 4.29 -11.17 -1.29
N SER A 31 4.18 -10.27 -2.27
CA SER A 31 4.89 -9.00 -2.26
C SER A 31 4.46 -8.15 -1.06
N LEU A 32 3.15 -7.98 -0.83
CA LEU A 32 2.66 -7.19 0.31
C LEU A 32 3.03 -7.82 1.66
N ALA A 33 2.89 -9.14 1.79
CA ALA A 33 3.31 -9.88 2.97
C ALA A 33 4.81 -9.68 3.24
N THR A 34 5.64 -9.71 2.19
CA THR A 34 7.09 -9.47 2.29
C THR A 34 7.39 -8.06 2.82
N TRP A 35 6.67 -7.04 2.37
CA TRP A 35 6.83 -5.68 2.89
C TRP A 35 6.47 -5.58 4.38
N ILE A 36 5.37 -6.21 4.80
CA ILE A 36 4.97 -6.26 6.23
C ILE A 36 6.04 -6.97 7.06
N VAL A 37 6.49 -8.14 6.61
CA VAL A 37 7.55 -8.90 7.31
C VAL A 37 8.85 -8.12 7.36
N ALA A 38 9.26 -7.45 6.28
CA ALA A 38 10.45 -6.62 6.26
C ALA A 38 10.37 -5.47 7.27
N PHE A 39 9.21 -4.82 7.39
CA PHE A 39 9.00 -3.80 8.40
C PHE A 39 9.09 -4.36 9.82
N LEU A 40 8.43 -5.50 10.09
CA LEU A 40 8.48 -6.16 11.40
C LEU A 40 9.90 -6.59 11.76
N VAL A 41 10.63 -7.20 10.83
CA VAL A 41 12.02 -7.62 11.04
C VAL A 41 12.90 -6.42 11.30
N ALA A 42 12.82 -5.38 10.45
CA ALA A 42 13.63 -4.18 10.65
C ALA A 42 13.33 -3.51 12.00
N ASN A 43 12.06 -3.35 12.36
CA ASN A 43 11.64 -2.72 13.62
C ASN A 43 12.09 -3.50 14.87
N ASN A 44 12.05 -4.83 14.85
CA ASN A 44 12.42 -5.65 16.01
C ASN A 44 13.93 -5.92 16.12
N PHE A 45 14.62 -6.05 14.97
CA PHE A 45 16.02 -6.52 14.96
C PHE A 45 17.06 -5.41 14.77
N TYR A 46 16.67 -4.18 14.39
CA TYR A 46 17.66 -3.11 14.22
C TYR A 46 18.53 -2.81 15.44
N PRO A 47 18.06 -2.91 16.72
CA PRO A 47 18.92 -2.59 17.86
C PRO A 47 20.10 -3.57 17.96
N TYR A 48 19.86 -4.84 17.61
CA TYR A 48 20.90 -5.87 17.58
C TYR A 48 21.88 -5.66 16.44
N LEU A 49 21.42 -5.29 15.24
CA LEU A 49 22.33 -5.02 14.13
C LEU A 49 23.14 -3.73 14.35
N ALA A 50 22.53 -2.71 14.95
CA ALA A 50 23.16 -1.43 15.22
C ALA A 50 24.38 -1.53 16.14
N THR A 51 24.46 -2.54 17.02
CA THR A 51 25.62 -2.73 17.90
C THR A 51 26.89 -3.12 17.14
N TYR A 52 26.75 -3.78 15.99
CA TYR A 52 27.86 -4.17 15.13
C TYR A 52 28.34 -3.03 14.21
N LEU A 53 27.54 -1.97 14.04
CA LEU A 53 27.86 -0.80 13.22
C LEU A 53 28.68 0.24 14.01
N THR A 54 29.78 -0.19 14.61
CA THR A 54 30.60 0.63 15.52
C THR A 54 31.29 1.81 14.85
N GLN A 55 31.45 1.77 13.52
CA GLN A 55 32.05 2.83 12.71
C GLN A 55 31.13 4.07 12.56
N ILE A 56 29.85 3.96 12.91
CA ILE A 56 28.89 5.07 12.82
C ILE A 56 28.66 5.63 14.23
N GLU A 57 29.19 6.82 14.47
CA GLU A 57 29.11 7.47 15.78
C GLU A 57 27.71 8.01 16.09
N ALA A 58 27.04 8.60 15.09
CA ALA A 58 25.72 9.19 15.26
C ALA A 58 24.65 8.11 15.44
N LEU A 59 24.08 8.01 16.65
CA LEU A 59 23.09 6.98 17.02
C LEU A 59 21.90 6.90 16.07
N TYR A 60 21.33 8.05 15.70
CA TYR A 60 20.20 8.11 14.77
C TYR A 60 20.55 7.55 13.39
N VAL A 61 21.73 7.90 12.87
CA VAL A 61 22.22 7.41 11.57
C VAL A 61 22.51 5.92 11.64
N ARG A 62 23.14 5.45 12.72
CA ARG A 62 23.45 4.04 12.93
C ARG A 62 22.19 3.17 12.96
N ASN A 63 21.17 3.60 13.69
CA ASN A 63 19.89 2.90 13.75
C ASN A 63 19.18 2.92 12.39
N ALA A 64 19.16 4.06 11.70
CA ALA A 64 18.57 4.17 10.37
C ALA A 64 19.26 3.24 9.35
N VAL A 65 20.59 3.14 9.39
CA VAL A 65 21.36 2.22 8.53
C VAL A 65 21.06 0.76 8.89
N ALA A 66 20.99 0.41 10.18
CA ALA A 66 20.63 -0.95 10.60
C ALA A 66 19.22 -1.35 10.14
N ILE A 67 18.23 -0.45 10.28
CA ILE A 67 16.88 -0.62 9.77
C ILE A 67 16.92 -0.84 8.26
N ALA A 68 17.62 0.01 7.51
CA ALA A 68 17.71 -0.07 6.06
C ALA A 68 18.34 -1.40 5.60
N ILE A 69 19.42 -1.85 6.24
CA ILE A 69 20.06 -3.13 5.93
C ILE A 69 19.10 -4.29 6.16
N LEU A 70 18.46 -4.37 7.33
CA LEU A 70 17.52 -5.46 7.65
C LEU A 70 16.31 -5.45 6.73
N PHE A 71 15.77 -4.26 6.44
CA PHE A 71 14.63 -4.09 5.57
C PHE A 71 14.95 -4.60 4.16
N VAL A 72 16.04 -4.11 3.56
CA VAL A 72 16.46 -4.51 2.20
C VAL A 72 16.83 -5.99 2.16
N ALA A 73 17.58 -6.50 3.14
CA ALA A 73 17.92 -7.92 3.21
C ALA A 73 16.66 -8.80 3.26
N THR A 74 15.67 -8.42 4.07
CA THR A 74 14.40 -9.15 4.17
C THR A 74 13.59 -9.08 2.87
N LEU A 75 13.56 -7.93 2.20
CA LEU A 75 12.92 -7.80 0.88
C LEU A 75 13.58 -8.71 -0.16
N ILE A 76 14.92 -8.81 -0.17
CA ILE A 76 15.65 -9.70 -1.10
C ILE A 76 15.26 -11.16 -0.85
N VAL A 77 15.29 -11.60 0.41
CA VAL A 77 14.92 -12.97 0.78
C VAL A 77 13.45 -13.24 0.43
N GLY A 78 12.54 -12.32 0.75
CA GLY A 78 11.13 -12.45 0.42
C GLY A 78 10.86 -12.44 -1.08
N ALA A 79 11.63 -11.68 -1.88
CA ALA A 79 11.56 -11.72 -3.34
C ALA A 79 11.98 -13.08 -3.90
N MET A 80 13.02 -13.71 -3.34
CA MET A 80 13.42 -15.08 -3.70
C MET A 80 12.31 -16.09 -3.37
N LEU A 81 11.71 -16.01 -2.18
CA LEU A 81 10.59 -16.86 -1.79
C LEU A 81 9.38 -16.67 -2.70
N ASN A 82 9.05 -15.41 -3.02
CA ASN A 82 7.96 -15.07 -3.94
C ASN A 82 8.20 -15.66 -5.33
N TYR A 83 9.44 -15.62 -5.84
CA TYR A 83 9.81 -16.25 -7.11
C TYR A 83 9.56 -17.76 -7.08
N ILE A 84 10.02 -18.45 -6.02
CA ILE A 84 9.83 -19.91 -5.88
C ILE A 84 8.34 -20.25 -5.84
N ILE A 85 7.55 -19.54 -5.02
CA ILE A 85 6.11 -19.77 -4.89
C ILE A 85 5.39 -19.49 -6.21
N SER A 86 5.77 -18.42 -6.92
CA SER A 86 5.23 -18.13 -8.25
C SER A 86 5.47 -19.28 -9.23
N GLN A 87 6.68 -19.86 -9.22
CA GLN A 87 7.01 -21.03 -10.05
C GLN A 87 6.18 -22.27 -9.68
N LEU A 88 5.82 -22.45 -8.41
CA LEU A 88 4.95 -23.53 -7.99
C LEU A 88 3.53 -23.34 -8.53
N VAL A 89 2.99 -22.12 -8.47
CA VAL A 89 1.66 -21.81 -9.04
C VAL A 89 1.64 -22.03 -10.54
N ASP A 90 2.70 -21.64 -11.25
CA ASP A 90 2.81 -21.86 -12.69
C ASP A 90 2.81 -23.36 -13.04
N LYS A 91 3.39 -24.20 -12.17
CA LYS A 91 3.43 -25.65 -12.36
C LYS A 91 2.14 -26.37 -11.99
N THR A 92 1.28 -25.81 -11.14
CA THR A 92 -0.01 -26.44 -10.78
C THR A 92 -1.08 -26.29 -11.86
N GLY A 93 -0.83 -25.47 -12.90
CA GLY A 93 -1.81 -25.17 -13.94
C GLY A 93 -2.92 -24.20 -13.50
N LEU A 94 -2.84 -23.66 -12.28
CA LEU A 94 -3.80 -22.71 -11.72
C LEU A 94 -3.52 -21.25 -12.13
N THR A 95 -2.56 -21.01 -13.02
CA THR A 95 -2.19 -19.67 -13.50
C THR A 95 -3.38 -18.87 -14.03
N GLY A 96 -4.37 -19.52 -14.66
CA GLY A 96 -5.58 -18.84 -15.12
C GLY A 96 -6.39 -18.23 -13.97
N THR A 97 -6.70 -19.04 -12.95
CA THR A 97 -7.41 -18.59 -11.75
C THR A 97 -6.62 -17.54 -10.99
N ASP A 98 -5.30 -17.73 -10.83
CA ASP A 98 -4.41 -16.78 -10.15
C ASP A 98 -4.43 -15.39 -10.82
N ARG A 99 -4.43 -15.33 -12.16
CA ARG A 99 -4.53 -14.06 -12.90
C ARG A 99 -5.89 -13.39 -12.73
N VAL A 100 -6.99 -14.14 -12.77
CA VAL A 100 -8.34 -13.59 -12.56
C VAL A 100 -8.49 -13.02 -11.15
N LEU A 101 -8.04 -13.76 -10.12
CA LEU A 101 -7.98 -13.25 -8.76
C LEU A 101 -7.06 -12.02 -8.67
N GLY A 102 -5.98 -12.01 -9.45
CA GLY A 102 -5.06 -10.88 -9.56
C GLY A 102 -5.77 -9.64 -10.10
N ALA A 103 -6.64 -9.78 -11.10
CA ALA A 103 -7.44 -8.66 -11.61
C ALA A 103 -8.40 -8.11 -10.55
N CYS A 104 -9.10 -8.97 -9.80
CA CYS A 104 -9.95 -8.55 -8.68
C CYS A 104 -9.16 -7.82 -7.60
N PHE A 105 -7.98 -8.33 -7.26
CA PHE A 105 -7.07 -7.70 -6.30
C PHE A 105 -6.57 -6.35 -6.82
N GLY A 106 -6.19 -6.27 -8.10
CA GLY A 106 -5.76 -5.05 -8.77
C GLY A 106 -6.83 -3.97 -8.84
N LEU A 107 -8.09 -4.35 -9.02
CA LEU A 107 -9.24 -3.45 -8.92
C LEU A 107 -9.34 -2.86 -7.51
N LEU A 108 -9.33 -3.71 -6.49
CA LEU A 108 -9.37 -3.30 -5.09
C LEU A 108 -8.21 -2.36 -4.74
N ARG A 109 -6.98 -2.73 -5.13
CA ARG A 109 -5.78 -1.89 -4.94
C ARG A 109 -5.89 -0.57 -5.68
N GLY A 110 -6.39 -0.57 -6.92
CA GLY A 110 -6.59 0.64 -7.71
C GLY A 110 -7.56 1.60 -7.05
N ILE A 111 -8.67 1.08 -6.52
CA ILE A 111 -9.66 1.84 -5.75
C ILE A 111 -9.03 2.45 -4.49
N LEU A 112 -8.25 1.67 -3.74
CA LEU A 112 -7.56 2.14 -2.53
C LEU A 112 -6.52 3.23 -2.84
N ILE A 113 -5.74 3.06 -3.91
CA ILE A 113 -4.76 4.07 -4.36
C ILE A 113 -5.47 5.38 -4.73
N VAL A 114 -6.55 5.31 -5.50
CA VAL A 114 -7.35 6.50 -5.86
C VAL A 114 -7.93 7.17 -4.61
N ALA A 115 -8.51 6.40 -3.68
CA ALA A 115 -9.06 6.94 -2.45
C ALA A 115 -7.99 7.65 -1.61
N ALA A 116 -6.81 7.05 -1.47
CA ALA A 116 -5.67 7.66 -0.77
C ALA A 116 -5.20 8.96 -1.44
N LEU A 117 -5.12 8.99 -2.77
CA LEU A 117 -4.76 10.19 -3.53
C LEU A 117 -5.79 11.31 -3.36
N LEU A 118 -7.07 10.99 -3.48
CA LEU A 118 -8.15 11.97 -3.30
C LEU A 118 -8.15 12.53 -1.86
N PHE A 119 -8.00 11.66 -0.86
CA PHE A 119 -7.88 12.07 0.54
C PHE A 119 -6.68 12.99 0.79
N PHE A 120 -5.53 12.68 0.21
CA PHE A 120 -4.33 13.50 0.35
C PHE A 120 -4.49 14.87 -0.34
N ILE A 121 -5.05 14.90 -1.55
CA ILE A 121 -5.30 16.16 -2.27
C ILE A 121 -6.30 17.04 -1.51
N ASP A 122 -7.35 16.46 -0.96
CA ASP A 122 -8.34 17.20 -0.18
C ASP A 122 -7.73 17.75 1.12
N SER A 123 -7.08 16.88 1.91
CA SER A 123 -6.52 17.22 3.22
C SER A 123 -5.41 18.28 3.15
N PHE A 124 -4.56 18.25 2.12
CA PHE A 124 -3.41 19.14 2.03
C PHE A 124 -3.65 20.39 1.18
N THR A 125 -4.72 20.43 0.37
CA THR A 125 -4.86 21.50 -0.64
C THR A 125 -6.24 22.17 -0.66
N ASN A 126 -7.20 21.80 0.19
CA ASN A 126 -8.57 22.36 0.21
C ASN A 126 -9.21 22.35 -1.21
N PHE A 127 -8.86 21.35 -2.02
CA PHE A 127 -9.21 21.28 -3.44
C PHE A 127 -10.67 20.90 -3.71
N ALA A 128 -11.43 20.52 -2.66
CA ALA A 128 -12.86 20.23 -2.72
C ALA A 128 -13.73 21.37 -3.31
N GLN A 129 -13.22 22.61 -3.38
CA GLN A 129 -13.95 23.73 -3.96
C GLN A 129 -13.79 23.90 -5.48
N SER A 130 -12.84 23.20 -6.11
CA SER A 130 -12.58 23.33 -7.55
C SER A 130 -13.71 22.80 -8.44
N ASP A 131 -13.91 23.42 -9.60
CA ASP A 131 -14.97 23.05 -10.56
C ASP A 131 -14.84 21.58 -11.03
N TRP A 132 -13.62 21.06 -11.06
CA TRP A 132 -13.33 19.70 -11.51
C TRP A 132 -13.69 18.66 -10.44
N TRP A 133 -13.65 19.02 -9.16
CA TRP A 133 -14.13 18.17 -8.06
C TRP A 133 -15.66 18.04 -8.10
N LYS A 134 -16.37 19.17 -8.21
CA LYS A 134 -17.85 19.20 -8.21
C LYS A 134 -18.48 18.58 -9.46
N THR A 135 -17.76 18.58 -10.58
CA THR A 135 -18.26 18.03 -11.85
C THR A 135 -17.94 16.53 -12.01
N SER A 136 -17.21 15.91 -11.08
CA SER A 136 -16.85 14.49 -11.17
C SER A 136 -18.04 13.59 -10.85
N LYS A 137 -18.28 12.60 -11.72
CA LYS A 137 -19.31 11.58 -11.48
C LYS A 137 -18.80 10.41 -10.65
N LEU A 138 -17.49 10.20 -10.62
CA LEU A 138 -16.87 9.05 -9.95
C LEU A 138 -16.60 9.34 -8.47
N ILE A 139 -16.26 10.57 -8.07
CA ILE A 139 -16.02 10.92 -6.66
C ILE A 139 -17.14 10.42 -5.72
N PRO A 140 -18.44 10.64 -6.00
CA PRO A 140 -19.51 10.17 -5.11
C PRO A 140 -19.55 8.64 -4.91
N HIS A 141 -19.07 7.86 -5.88
CA HIS A 141 -19.03 6.39 -5.78
C HIS A 141 -17.91 5.90 -4.85
N PHE A 142 -16.84 6.69 -4.67
CA PHE A 142 -15.82 6.45 -3.64
C PHE A 142 -16.27 6.95 -2.27
N GLY A 143 -17.36 7.73 -2.20
CA GLY A 143 -17.94 8.25 -0.97
C GLY A 143 -18.13 7.18 0.09
N PHE A 144 -18.70 6.01 -0.26
CA PHE A 144 -18.87 4.90 0.69
C PHE A 144 -17.56 4.42 1.33
N ILE A 145 -16.49 4.28 0.53
CA ILE A 145 -15.18 3.82 1.01
C ILE A 145 -14.50 4.90 1.85
N VAL A 146 -14.64 6.15 1.40
CA VAL A 146 -14.09 7.33 2.07
C VAL A 146 -14.79 7.55 3.42
N GLU A 147 -16.11 7.43 3.46
CA GLU A 147 -16.94 7.59 4.66
C GLU A 147 -16.66 6.48 5.68
N TRP A 148 -16.58 5.21 5.24
CA TRP A 148 -16.12 4.10 6.08
C TRP A 148 -14.69 4.33 6.63
N PHE A 149 -13.79 4.86 5.82
CA PHE A 149 -12.43 5.18 6.23
C PHE A 149 -12.39 6.34 7.24
N PHE A 150 -13.21 7.36 7.03
CA PHE A 150 -13.37 8.48 7.97
C PHE A 150 -13.97 8.03 9.30
N GLU A 151 -14.96 7.14 9.29
CA GLU A 151 -15.51 6.54 10.52
C GLU A 151 -14.42 5.80 11.32
N GLN A 152 -13.57 5.03 10.66
CA GLN A 152 -12.44 4.34 11.31
C GLN A 152 -11.39 5.30 11.89
N ILE A 153 -11.07 6.38 11.17
CA ILE A 153 -10.17 7.42 11.69
C ILE A 153 -10.80 8.12 12.89
N GLN A 154 -12.09 8.47 12.82
CA GLN A 154 -12.78 9.20 13.87
C GLN A 154 -13.02 8.35 15.12
N ALA A 155 -13.31 7.06 14.95
CA ALA A 155 -13.39 6.11 16.05
C ALA A 155 -12.06 6.02 16.82
N ASN A 156 -10.92 5.98 16.10
CA ASN A 156 -9.60 5.95 16.73
C ASN A 156 -9.18 7.31 17.32
N SER A 157 -9.53 8.44 16.71
CA SER A 157 -9.20 9.76 17.27
C SER A 157 -10.01 10.08 18.53
N ASN A 158 -11.26 9.63 18.61
CA ASN A 158 -12.05 9.69 19.83
C ASN A 158 -11.45 8.82 20.96
N LEU A 159 -10.91 7.64 20.63
CA LEU A 159 -10.18 6.81 21.58
C LEU A 159 -8.94 7.54 22.12
N ILE A 160 -8.12 8.12 21.24
CA ILE A 160 -6.90 8.86 21.59
C ILE A 160 -7.23 10.09 22.47
N ASN A 161 -8.26 10.86 22.12
CA ASN A 161 -8.69 12.04 22.90
C ASN A 161 -9.25 11.65 24.27
N SER A 162 -9.97 10.52 24.38
CA SER A 162 -10.49 10.03 25.65
C SER A 162 -9.40 9.52 26.61
N THR A 163 -8.28 9.03 26.06
CA THR A 163 -7.11 8.60 26.85
C THR A 163 -6.18 9.74 27.25
N LEU A 164 -6.17 10.85 26.50
CA LEU A 164 -5.35 12.04 26.80
C LEU A 164 -6.05 13.04 27.74
N ASN A 165 -7.37 12.95 27.89
CA ASN A 165 -8.17 13.82 28.76
C ASN A 165 -8.49 13.17 30.13
N LYS A 166 -7.65 12.23 30.57
CA LYS A 166 -7.68 11.59 31.90
C LYS A 166 -6.37 11.84 32.63
#